data_AF-A0A847L3F6-F1
#
_entry.id   AF-A0A847L3F6-F1
#
_cell.length_a   1.000
_cell.length_b   1.000
_cell.length_c   1.000
_cell.angle_alpha   90.00
_cell.angle_beta   90.00
_cell.angle_gamma   90.00
#
_symmetry.space_group_name_H-M   'P 1'
#
loop_
_entity.id
_entity.type
_entity.pdbx_description
1 polymer ?
#
loop_
_entity_poly.entity_id
_entity_poly.type
_entity_poly.pdbx_seq_one_letter_code
_entity_poly.pdbx_strand_id
1 'polypeptide(L)'
;MISIQIKEAQKVNGDLSAFISFPYDAELVGLMRKQSSRFWHAANKEWEIPANKLPQIINSVKDKEITITGDYKALAPKEVKIPKGFNFKTNPFDHQIEGFEFGLKHDRFLLGDEQGLGKTKQVIDIAVAKKLS
;
A
#
# COMPACT_ATOMS: atom_id res chain seq x y z
N MET A 1 13.45 2.86 24.80
CA MET A 1 12.21 3.46 24.28
C MET A 1 12.16 3.26 22.78
N ILE A 2 11.06 2.71 22.26
CA ILE A 2 10.86 2.44 20.83
C ILE A 2 9.89 3.49 20.27
N SER A 3 10.34 4.26 19.29
CA SER A 3 9.51 5.23 18.58
C SER A 3 8.96 4.59 17.30
N ILE A 4 7.64 4.63 17.12
CA ILE A 4 6.98 4.11 15.93
C ILE A 4 6.19 5.23 15.27
N GLN A 5 6.49 5.52 14.01
CA GLN A 5 5.79 6.50 13.19
C GLN A 5 5.04 5.83 12.03
N ILE A 6 3.73 6.06 11.92
CA ILE A 6 2.93 5.55 10.79
C ILE A 6 2.84 6.65 9.73
N LYS A 7 3.32 6.35 8.52
CA LYS A 7 3.31 7.28 7.36
C LYS A 7 3.03 6.50 6.07
N GLU A 8 2.87 7.21 4.96
CA GLU A 8 2.80 6.59 3.64
C GLU A 8 4.05 5.75 3.37
N ALA A 9 3.86 4.62 2.70
CA ALA A 9 4.96 3.72 2.38
C ALA A 9 5.93 4.37 1.39
N GLN A 10 7.24 4.28 1.67
CA GLN A 10 8.27 4.81 0.79
C GLN A 10 8.95 3.71 -0.04
N LYS A 11 9.47 2.69 0.63
CA LYS A 11 10.23 1.61 -0.02
C LYS A 11 9.56 0.26 0.10
N VAL A 12 8.67 0.11 1.08
CA VAL A 12 7.96 -1.13 1.30
C VAL A 12 6.65 -1.14 0.50
N ASN A 13 6.26 -2.31 -0.01
CA ASN A 13 4.97 -2.44 -0.70
C ASN A 13 3.80 -2.29 0.29
N GLY A 14 3.07 -1.19 0.17
CA GLY A 14 1.81 -0.94 0.88
C GLY A 14 1.35 0.50 0.65
N ASP A 15 0.19 0.85 1.19
CA ASP A 15 -0.25 2.25 1.25
C ASP A 15 0.32 2.94 2.50
N LEU A 16 0.37 2.21 3.62
CA LEU A 16 0.89 2.66 4.90
C LEU A 16 2.07 1.80 5.36
N SER A 17 3.14 2.46 5.79
CA SER A 17 4.29 1.86 6.45
C SER A 17 4.45 2.39 7.87
N ALA A 18 5.00 1.54 8.73
CA ALA A 18 5.50 1.95 10.03
C ALA A 18 7.02 2.11 9.99
N PHE A 19 7.47 3.27 10.46
CA PHE A 19 8.86 3.68 10.61
C PHE A 19 9.23 3.52 12.09
N ILE A 20 10.10 2.57 12.38
CA ILE A 20 10.46 2.15 13.73
C ILE A 20 11.89 2.59 14.02
N SER A 21 12.08 3.42 15.06
CA SER A 21 13.38 3.86 15.54
C SER A 21 13.55 3.50 17.02
N PHE A 22 14.74 3.01 17.39
CA PHE A 22 15.08 2.62 18.75
C PHE A 22 16.59 2.75 18.98
N PRO A 23 17.05 2.97 20.23
CA PRO A 23 18.48 2.89 20.55
C PRO A 23 19.01 1.49 20.25
N TYR A 24 20.29 1.39 19.88
CA TYR A 24 20.87 0.13 19.43
C TYR A 24 20.66 -0.98 20.46
N ASP A 25 20.00 -2.04 20.01
CA ASP A 25 19.70 -3.24 20.77
C ASP A 25 19.75 -4.42 19.82
N ALA A 26 20.67 -5.37 20.09
CA ALA A 26 20.90 -6.51 19.22
C ALA A 26 19.65 -7.39 19.04
N GLU A 27 18.80 -7.48 20.06
CA GLU A 27 17.55 -8.26 19.99
C GLU A 27 16.55 -7.59 19.06
N LEU A 28 16.38 -6.28 19.18
CA LEU A 28 15.45 -5.51 18.33
C LEU A 28 15.93 -5.47 16.88
N VAL A 29 17.23 -5.30 16.65
CA VAL A 29 17.82 -5.41 15.32
C VAL A 29 17.59 -6.81 14.75
N GLY A 30 17.77 -7.86 15.57
CA GLY A 30 17.49 -9.24 15.18
C GLY A 30 16.01 -9.48 14.83
N LEU A 31 15.09 -8.93 15.62
CA LEU A 31 13.65 -9.00 15.38
C LEU A 31 13.26 -8.34 14.06
N MET A 32 13.77 -7.13 13.82
CA MET A 32 13.56 -6.42 12.55
C MET A 32 14.15 -7.24 11.40
N ARG A 33 15.34 -7.83 11.59
CA ARG A 33 16.00 -8.71 10.61
C ARG A 33 15.28 -10.04 10.32
N LYS A 34 14.25 -10.40 11.07
CA LYS A 34 13.38 -11.55 10.75
C LYS A 34 12.18 -11.17 9.89
N GLN A 35 11.85 -9.88 9.77
CA GLN A 35 10.69 -9.43 8.99
C GLN A 35 10.92 -9.61 7.49
N SER A 36 10.00 -10.30 6.81
CA SER A 36 10.11 -10.63 5.37
C SER A 36 10.02 -9.41 4.44
N SER A 37 9.39 -8.33 4.88
CA SER A 37 9.28 -7.07 4.13
C SER A 37 9.72 -5.96 5.05
N ARG A 38 10.94 -5.47 4.87
CA ARG A 38 11.54 -4.41 5.66
C ARG A 38 12.50 -3.60 4.81
N PHE A 39 12.70 -2.35 5.19
CA PHE A 39 13.73 -1.50 4.62
C PHE A 39 14.44 -0.74 5.73
N TRP A 40 15.75 -0.52 5.59
CA TRP A 40 16.53 0.26 6.55
C TRP A 40 16.85 1.63 5.97
N HIS A 41 16.37 2.68 6.62
CA HIS A 41 16.64 4.07 6.26
C HIS A 41 17.87 4.57 7.04
N ALA A 42 19.04 4.48 6.42
CA ALA A 42 20.30 4.86 7.06
C ALA A 42 20.38 6.35 7.47
N ALA A 43 19.73 7.23 6.73
CA ALA A 43 19.70 8.67 7.01
C ALA A 43 19.01 8.99 8.35
N ASN A 44 17.89 8.34 8.62
CA ASN A 44 17.06 8.58 9.82
C ASN A 44 17.31 7.53 10.92
N LYS A 45 18.11 6.49 10.63
CA LYS A 45 18.34 5.34 11.50
C LYS A 45 17.03 4.68 11.95
N GLU A 46 16.15 4.42 11.00
CA GLU A 46 14.84 3.82 11.24
C GLU A 46 14.56 2.66 10.28
N TRP A 47 13.75 1.72 10.74
CA TRP A 47 13.27 0.61 9.94
C TRP A 47 11.88 0.89 9.41
N GLU A 48 11.69 0.73 8.11
CA GLU A 48 10.36 0.75 7.50
C GLU A 48 9.85 -0.68 7.36
N ILE A 49 8.60 -0.89 7.77
CA ILE A 49 7.86 -2.14 7.59
C ILE A 49 6.42 -1.84 7.15
N PRO A 50 5.70 -2.82 6.58
CA PRO A 50 4.29 -2.68 6.34
C PRO A 50 3.51 -2.41 7.64
N ALA A 51 2.57 -1.47 7.65
CA ALA A 51 1.76 -1.16 8.83
C ALA A 51 0.95 -2.37 9.33
N ASN A 52 0.58 -3.30 8.44
CA ASN A 52 -0.15 -4.53 8.81
C ASN A 52 0.68 -5.51 9.69
N LYS A 53 2.01 -5.40 9.71
CA LYS A 53 2.90 -6.22 10.57
C LYS A 53 3.19 -5.58 11.92
N LEU A 54 2.78 -4.34 12.14
CA LEU A 54 3.00 -3.60 13.38
C LEU A 54 2.43 -4.33 14.62
N PRO A 55 1.21 -4.94 14.60
CA PRO A 55 0.71 -5.69 15.74
C PRO A 55 1.59 -6.90 16.14
N GLN A 56 2.22 -7.57 15.16
CA GLN A 56 3.11 -8.71 15.43
C GLN A 56 4.38 -8.27 16.17
N ILE A 57 4.89 -7.09 15.84
CA ILE A 57 6.07 -6.53 16.49
C ILE A 57 5.74 -6.03 17.89
N ILE A 58 4.62 -5.35 18.08
CA ILE A 58 4.16 -4.96 19.43
C ILE A 58 4.05 -6.21 20.33
N ASN A 59 3.45 -7.29 19.82
CA ASN A 59 3.33 -8.54 20.57
C ASN A 59 4.68 -9.20 20.88
N SER A 60 5.71 -8.97 20.06
CA SER A 60 7.06 -9.52 20.26
C SER A 60 7.90 -8.68 21.22
N VAL A 61 7.46 -7.47 21.54
CA VAL A 61 8.25 -6.47 22.29
C VAL A 61 7.50 -6.02 23.55
N LYS A 62 6.63 -6.89 24.09
CA LYS A 62 5.74 -6.62 25.24
C LYS A 62 6.44 -6.04 26.48
N ASP A 63 7.73 -6.34 26.66
CA ASP A 63 8.50 -5.95 27.84
C ASP A 63 9.23 -4.60 27.70
N LYS A 64 9.07 -3.88 26.58
CA LYS A 64 9.75 -2.58 26.33
C LYS A 64 8.74 -1.45 26.19
N GLU A 65 9.11 -0.26 26.67
CA GLU A 65 8.30 0.95 26.49
C GLU A 65 8.24 1.37 25.01
N ILE A 66 7.03 1.39 24.45
CA ILE A 66 6.73 1.76 23.08
C ILE A 66 5.96 3.08 23.06
N THR A 67 6.43 4.03 22.26
CA THR A 67 5.72 5.27 21.95
C THR A 67 5.30 5.23 20.49
N ILE A 68 3.99 5.09 20.27
CA ILE A 68 3.39 5.11 18.94
C ILE A 68 2.94 6.54 18.65
N THR A 69 3.48 7.15 17.61
CA THR A 69 3.10 8.50 17.15
C THR A 69 2.67 8.41 15.69
N GLY A 70 1.42 8.72 15.38
CA GLY A 70 0.98 8.68 13.99
C GLY A 70 -0.46 9.10 13.82
N ASP A 71 -0.73 9.75 12.70
CA ASP A 71 -2.10 9.99 12.25
C ASP A 71 -2.66 8.66 11.74
N TYR A 72 -3.50 8.03 12.54
CA TYR A 72 -4.31 6.90 12.09
C TYR A 72 -5.37 7.42 11.12
N LYS A 73 -5.01 7.53 9.83
CA LYS A 73 -6.02 7.65 8.77
C LYS A 73 -6.52 6.24 8.49
N ALA A 74 -7.72 5.93 8.99
CA ALA A 74 -8.49 4.83 8.44
C ALA A 74 -8.46 5.01 6.91
N LEU A 75 -8.00 3.99 6.18
CA LEU A 75 -8.00 3.99 4.72
C LEU A 75 -9.45 4.16 4.29
N ALA A 76 -9.86 5.41 4.04
CA ALA A 76 -11.16 5.69 3.47
C ALA A 76 -11.19 4.88 2.15
N PRO A 77 -12.25 4.11 1.89
CA PRO A 77 -12.38 3.45 0.61
C PRO A 77 -12.19 4.52 -0.46
N LYS A 78 -11.20 4.36 -1.35
CA LYS A 78 -11.06 5.23 -2.52
C LYS A 78 -12.39 5.14 -3.27
N GLU A 79 -13.24 6.16 -3.12
CA GLU A 79 -14.45 6.30 -3.92
C GLU A 79 -13.98 6.58 -5.35
N VAL A 80 -14.06 5.55 -6.18
CA VAL A 80 -13.78 5.71 -7.60
C VAL A 80 -14.95 6.44 -8.22
N LYS A 81 -14.73 7.67 -8.63
CA LYS A 81 -15.61 8.36 -9.57
C LYS A 81 -14.93 8.35 -10.92
N ILE A 82 -15.65 7.92 -11.95
CA ILE A 82 -15.17 8.01 -13.34
C ILE A 82 -14.81 9.49 -13.59
N PRO A 83 -13.58 9.80 -14.04
CA PRO A 83 -13.15 11.18 -14.22
C PRO A 83 -14.08 11.92 -15.19
N LYS A 84 -14.44 13.17 -14.85
CA LYS A 84 -15.28 14.00 -15.71
C LYS A 84 -14.57 14.23 -17.05
N GLY A 85 -15.16 13.75 -18.14
CA GLY A 85 -14.61 13.85 -19.49
C GLY A 85 -14.09 12.53 -20.09
N PHE A 86 -14.11 11.44 -19.32
CA PHE A 86 -13.84 10.12 -19.87
C PHE A 86 -15.08 9.58 -20.60
N ASN A 87 -14.94 9.30 -21.89
CA ASN A 87 -15.96 8.64 -22.70
C ASN A 87 -15.38 7.36 -23.32
N PHE A 88 -16.07 6.24 -23.14
CA PHE A 88 -15.74 5.02 -23.84
C PHE A 88 -15.96 5.20 -25.34
N LYS A 89 -14.93 4.96 -26.15
CA LYS A 89 -15.04 5.01 -27.62
C LYS A 89 -15.96 3.92 -28.19
N THR A 90 -16.14 2.83 -27.44
CA THR A 90 -16.96 1.69 -27.84
C THR A 90 -17.64 1.17 -26.58
N ASN A 91 -18.93 0.84 -26.67
CA ASN A 91 -19.69 0.38 -25.52
C ASN A 91 -18.98 -0.84 -24.88
N PRO A 92 -18.51 -0.74 -23.62
CA PRO A 92 -17.87 -1.84 -22.94
C PRO A 92 -18.89 -2.91 -22.54
N PHE A 93 -18.43 -4.16 -22.42
CA PHE A 93 -19.21 -5.22 -21.80
C PHE A 93 -19.18 -5.07 -20.27
N ASP A 94 -20.12 -5.70 -19.57
CA ASP A 94 -20.25 -5.57 -18.11
C ASP A 94 -18.96 -5.95 -17.37
N HIS A 95 -18.31 -7.05 -17.75
CA HIS A 95 -17.02 -7.47 -17.17
C HIS A 95 -15.90 -6.45 -17.41
N GLN A 96 -15.95 -5.71 -18.52
CA GLN A 96 -14.96 -4.66 -18.82
C GLN A 96 -15.16 -3.43 -17.92
N ILE A 97 -16.41 -3.14 -17.54
CA ILE A 97 -16.74 -2.05 -16.60
C ILE A 97 -16.24 -2.42 -15.20
N GLU A 98 -16.48 -3.66 -14.76
CA GLU A 98 -16.00 -4.15 -13.45
C GLU A 98 -14.46 -4.09 -13.36
N GLY A 99 -13.76 -4.58 -14.38
CA GLY A 99 -12.30 -4.50 -14.45
C GLY A 99 -11.78 -3.06 -14.47
N PHE A 100 -12.49 -2.17 -15.16
CA PHE A 100 -12.16 -0.74 -15.22
C PHE A 100 -12.31 -0.06 -13.85
N GLU A 101 -13.44 -0.25 -13.16
CA GLU A 101 -13.68 0.30 -11.82
C GLU A 101 -12.67 -0.25 -10.80
N PHE A 102 -12.35 -1.54 -10.87
CA PHE A 102 -11.35 -2.17 -10.02
C PHE A 102 -9.95 -1.58 -10.24
N GLY A 103 -9.56 -1.38 -11.50
CA GLY A 103 -8.27 -0.80 -11.84
C GLY A 103 -8.13 0.68 -11.52
N LEU A 104 -9.24 1.42 -11.48
CA LEU A 104 -9.27 2.78 -10.96
C LEU A 104 -9.11 2.82 -9.43
N LYS A 105 -9.67 1.83 -8.71
CA LYS A 105 -9.58 1.74 -7.24
C LYS A 105 -8.20 1.33 -6.76
N HIS A 106 -7.57 0.39 -7.47
CA HIS A 106 -6.32 -0.24 -7.06
C HIS A 106 -5.17 0.19 -7.98
N ASP A 107 -4.09 0.71 -7.40
CA ASP A 107 -2.90 1.08 -8.18
C ASP A 107 -2.09 -0.14 -8.64
N ARG A 108 -2.31 -1.28 -8.00
CA ARG A 108 -1.67 -2.56 -8.33
C ARG A 108 -2.71 -3.66 -8.31
N PHE A 109 -2.96 -4.27 -9.45
CA PHE A 109 -3.86 -5.41 -9.60
C PHE A 109 -3.44 -6.29 -10.78
N LEU A 110 -3.99 -7.50 -10.84
CA LEU A 110 -3.83 -8.41 -11.96
C LEU A 110 -5.16 -8.54 -12.69
N LEU A 111 -5.18 -8.24 -14.00
CA LEU A 111 -6.36 -8.47 -14.83
C LEU A 111 -6.34 -9.90 -15.38
N GLY A 112 -7.13 -10.76 -14.74
CA GLY A 112 -7.14 -12.22 -14.95
C GLY A 112 -8.08 -12.74 -16.03
N ASP A 113 -8.74 -11.88 -16.79
CA ASP A 113 -9.74 -12.28 -17.80
C ASP A 113 -9.16 -13.26 -18.83
N GLU A 114 -10.03 -14.08 -19.43
CA GLU A 114 -9.65 -15.00 -20.50
C GLU A 114 -9.10 -14.28 -21.75
N GLN A 115 -8.36 -15.02 -22.57
CA GLN A 115 -7.87 -14.49 -23.85
C GLN A 115 -9.05 -14.17 -24.77
N GLY A 116 -9.00 -13.02 -25.45
CA GLY A 116 -10.07 -12.57 -26.35
C GLY A 116 -11.15 -11.67 -25.72
N LEU A 117 -11.21 -11.53 -24.39
CA LEU A 117 -12.22 -10.71 -23.69
C LEU A 117 -11.96 -9.18 -23.71
N GLY A 118 -10.94 -8.73 -24.45
CA GLY A 118 -10.64 -7.31 -24.62
C GLY A 118 -9.83 -6.68 -23.48
N LYS A 119 -8.98 -7.45 -22.79
CA LYS A 119 -8.07 -6.95 -21.73
C LYS A 119 -7.28 -5.70 -22.14
N THR A 120 -6.80 -5.67 -23.38
CA THR A 120 -6.06 -4.51 -23.92
C THR A 120 -6.89 -3.24 -23.86
N LYS A 121 -8.18 -3.31 -24.24
CA LYS A 121 -9.10 -2.17 -24.20
C LYS A 121 -9.29 -1.69 -22.77
N GLN A 122 -9.57 -2.61 -21.84
CA GLN A 122 -9.75 -2.28 -20.42
C GLN A 122 -8.53 -1.55 -19.85
N VAL A 123 -7.32 -2.05 -20.10
CA VAL A 123 -6.08 -1.44 -19.60
C VAL A 123 -5.85 -0.05 -20.21
N ILE A 124 -6.15 0.14 -21.50
CA ILE A 124 -6.07 1.46 -22.16
C ILE A 124 -7.06 2.44 -21.52
N ASP A 125 -8.30 2.00 -21.34
CA ASP A 125 -9.36 2.83 -20.74
C ASP A 125 -8.97 3.26 -19.31
N ILE A 126 -8.49 2.33 -18.48
CA ILE A 126 -7.99 2.62 -17.12
C ILE A 126 -6.84 3.63 -17.16
N ALA A 127 -5.87 3.47 -18.07
CA ALA A 127 -4.73 4.36 -18.18
C ALA A 127 -5.14 5.78 -18.61
N VAL A 128 -6.08 5.91 -19.55
CA VAL A 128 -6.61 7.21 -19.97
C VAL A 128 -7.42 7.85 -18.85
N ALA A 129 -8.25 7.08 -18.16
CA ALA A 129 -9.02 7.58 -17.02
C ALA A 129 -8.10 8.08 -15.89
N LYS A 130 -7.05 7.32 -15.53
CA LYS A 130 -6.05 7.77 -14.54
C LYS A 130 -5.24 8.99 -14.96
N LYS A 131 -5.10 9.25 -16.27
CA LYS A 131 -4.46 10.48 -16.78
C LYS A 131 -5.36 11.72 -16.61
N LEU A 132 -6.68 11.52 -16.54
CA LEU A 132 -7.68 12.59 -16.42
C LEU A 132 -8.05 12.91 -14.97
N SER A 133 -7.78 11.98 -14.03
CA SER A 133 -7.91 12.18 -12.59
C SER A 133 -6.72 12.90 -11.99
#